data_AF-A0A6B2TKY4-F1
#
_entry.id   AF-A0A6B2TKY4-F1
#
_cell.length_a   1.000
_cell.length_b   1.000
_cell.length_c   1.000
_cell.angle_alpha   90.00
_cell.angle_beta   90.00
_cell.angle_gamma   90.00
#
_symmetry.space_group_name_H-M   'P 1'
#
loop_
_entity.id
_entity.type
_entity.pdbx_description
1 polymer ?
#
loop_
_entity_poly.entity_id
_entity_poly.type
_entity_poly.pdbx_seq_one_letter_code
_entity_poly.pdbx_strand_id
1 'polypeptide(L)' 'HVGRTLDRARALLDQSGMTPADVDTLLLVGGNTRMEQVRSRVSALVGGESVQAPPELLALGALKHAVR' A
#
# COMPACT_ATOMS: atom_id res chain seq x y z
N HIS A 1 9.14 8.78 10.15
CA HIS A 1 9.29 8.18 8.81
C HIS A 1 7.96 7.92 8.09
N VAL A 2 6.93 7.37 8.75
CA VAL A 2 5.60 7.14 8.14
C VAL A 2 4.95 8.39 7.55
N GLY A 3 5.03 9.55 8.19
CA GLY A 3 4.40 10.80 7.70
C GLY A 3 4.78 11.12 6.25
N ARG A 4 6.09 11.12 5.95
CA ARG A 4 6.61 11.32 4.58
C ARG A 4 6.10 10.28 3.57
N THR A 5 5.76 9.08 4.03
CA THR A 5 5.20 8.03 3.16
C THR A 5 3.73 8.34 2.84
N LEU A 6 2.96 8.79 3.83
CA LEU A 6 1.57 9.21 3.64
C LEU A 6 1.47 10.44 2.74
N ASP A 7 2.39 11.40 2.87
CA ASP A 7 2.40 12.59 2.01
C ASP A 7 2.65 12.23 0.54
N ARG A 8 3.55 11.26 0.28
CA ARG A 8 3.75 10.73 -1.08
C ARG A 8 2.52 10.01 -1.62
N ALA A 9 1.84 9.23 -0.79
CA ALA A 9 0.63 8.52 -1.19
C ALA A 9 -0.50 9.51 -1.55
N ARG A 10 -0.67 10.60 -0.80
CA ARG A 10 -1.60 11.69 -1.14
C ARG A 10 -1.25 12.34 -2.47
N ALA A 11 0.01 12.73 -2.64
CA ALA A 11 0.48 13.35 -3.89
C ALA A 11 0.29 12.44 -5.11
N LEU A 12 0.40 11.11 -4.94
CA LEU A 12 0.14 10.14 -6.00
C LEU A 12 -1.35 10.11 -6.37
N LEU A 13 -2.24 10.06 -5.37
CA LEU A 13 -3.69 10.11 -5.59
C LEU A 13 -4.07 11.38 -6.37
N ASP A 14 -3.55 12.53 -5.94
CA ASP A 14 -3.76 13.82 -6.62
C ASP A 14 -3.29 13.77 -8.08
N GLN A 15 -2.10 13.21 -8.35
CA GLN A 15 -1.56 13.06 -9.70
C GLN A 15 -2.39 12.12 -10.58
N SER A 16 -3.01 11.10 -9.99
CA SER A 16 -3.93 10.20 -10.70
C SER A 16 -5.35 10.76 -10.83
N GLY A 17 -5.65 11.93 -10.25
CA GLY A 17 -7.00 12.48 -10.22
C GLY A 17 -7.97 11.64 -9.37
N MET A 18 -7.45 10.88 -8.41
CA MET A 18 -8.20 9.99 -7.53
C MET A 18 -8.29 10.57 -6.13
N THR A 19 -9.35 10.21 -5.43
CA THR A 19 -9.53 10.47 -4.00
C THR A 19 -9.26 9.20 -3.20
N PRO A 20 -9.02 9.30 -1.88
CA PRO A 20 -8.90 8.11 -1.04
C PRO A 20 -10.14 7.20 -1.02
N ALA A 21 -11.31 7.70 -1.43
CA ALA A 21 -12.54 6.92 -1.53
C ALA A 21 -12.58 6.05 -2.79
N ASP A 22 -11.76 6.35 -3.80
CA ASP A 22 -11.64 5.57 -5.04
C ASP A 22 -10.72 4.35 -4.85
N VAL A 23 -10.19 4.13 -3.65
CA VAL A 23 -9.31 3.01 -3.32
C VAL A 23 -10.10 1.93 -2.58
N ASP A 24 -10.45 0.86 -3.28
CA ASP A 24 -11.17 -0.27 -2.69
C ASP A 24 -10.32 -1.06 -1.69
N THR A 25 -9.03 -1.25 -2.01
CA THR A 25 -8.13 -2.12 -1.25
C THR A 25 -6.74 -1.53 -1.13
N LEU A 26 -6.22 -1.53 0.08
CA LEU A 26 -4.84 -1.17 0.41
C LEU A 26 -4.02 -2.43 0.64
N LEU A 27 -3.20 -2.81 -0.33
CA LEU A 27 -2.28 -3.93 -0.20
C LEU A 27 -0.97 -3.50 0.48
N LEU A 28 -0.70 -4.04 1.66
CA LEU A 28 0.50 -3.77 2.43
C LEU A 28 1.60 -4.79 2.13
N VAL A 29 2.78 -4.31 1.76
CA VAL A 29 3.92 -5.15 1.37
C VAL A 29 5.16 -4.76 2.16
N GLY A 30 5.96 -5.77 2.54
CA GLY A 30 7.22 -5.59 3.25
C GLY A 30 7.08 -5.59 4.77
N GLY A 31 8.12 -6.05 5.47
CA GLY A 31 8.06 -6.38 6.90
C GLY A 31 7.64 -5.23 7.83
N ASN A 32 8.07 -3.99 7.55
CA ASN A 32 7.75 -2.83 8.37
C ASN A 32 6.25 -2.50 8.42
N THR A 33 5.47 -2.95 7.43
CA THR A 33 4.01 -2.72 7.39
C THR A 33 3.24 -3.59 8.40
N ARG A 34 3.89 -4.59 9.01
CA ARG A 34 3.32 -5.42 10.08
C ARG A 34 3.27 -4.69 11.42
N MET A 35 4.04 -3.62 11.59
CA MET A 35 3.98 -2.80 12.79
C MET A 35 2.62 -2.11 12.92
N GLU A 36 1.97 -2.27 14.08
CA GLU A 36 0.62 -1.74 14.33
C GLU A 36 0.49 -0.25 14.03
N GLN A 37 1.46 0.54 14.49
CA GLN A 37 1.47 1.98 14.29
C GLN A 37 1.59 2.38 12.82
N VAL A 38 2.27 1.56 12.01
CA VAL A 38 2.36 1.78 10.56
C VAL A 38 1.03 1.43 9.91
N ARG A 39 0.50 0.24 10.20
CA ARG A 39 -0.76 -0.25 9.62
C ARG A 39 -1.93 0.69 9.89
N SER A 40 -2.13 1.09 11.15
CA SER A 40 -3.20 2.01 11.55
C SER A 40 -3.10 3.37 10.86
N ARG A 41 -1.90 3.95 10.76
CA ARG A 41 -1.71 5.26 10.11
C ARG A 41 -1.92 5.23 8.60
N VAL A 42 -1.53 4.15 7.92
CA VAL A 42 -1.76 4.01 6.47
C VAL A 42 -3.22 3.65 6.19
N SER A 43 -3.85 2.82 7.02
CA SER A 43 -5.28 2.51 6.90
C SER A 43 -6.16 3.73 7.17
N ALA A 44 -5.72 4.70 7.96
CA ALA A 44 -6.44 5.97 8.14
C ALA A 44 -6.34 6.91 6.91
N LEU A 45 -5.44 6.63 5.95
CA LEU A 45 -5.29 7.44 4.74
C LEU A 45 -6.38 7.16 3.72
N VAL A 46 -6.82 5.90 3.62
CA VAL A 46 -7.76 5.40 2.62
C VAL A 46 -8.92 4.73 3.34
N GLY A 47 -10.16 4.94 2.87
CA GLY A 47 -11.34 4.39 3.54
C GLY A 47 -11.55 2.88 3.34
N GLY A 48 -10.72 2.24 2.52
CA GLY A 48 -10.86 0.84 2.10
C GLY A 48 -10.24 -0.20 3.04
N GLU A 49 -10.41 -1.47 2.66
CA GLU A 49 -9.86 -2.60 3.40
C GLU A 49 -8.34 -2.68 3.26
N SER A 50 -7.62 -2.87 4.37
CA SER A 50 -6.18 -3.13 4.33
C SER A 50 -5.89 -4.63 4.34
N VAL A 51 -5.14 -5.12 3.36
CA VAL A 51 -4.75 -6.53 3.24
C VAL A 51 -3.25 -6.65 3.39
N GLN A 52 -2.80 -7.58 4.23
CA GLN A 52 -1.37 -7.90 4.33
C GLN A 52 -0.95 -8.92 3.28
N ALA A 53 0.06 -8.55 2.50
CA ALA A 53 0.62 -9.44 1.50
C ALA A 53 1.41 -10.60 2.16
N PRO A 54 1.33 -11.81 1.58
CA PRO A 54 2.28 -12.88 1.89
C PRO A 54 3.73 -12.40 1.63
N PRO A 55 4.72 -12.82 2.45
CA PRO A 55 6.12 -12.44 2.26
C PRO A 55 6.65 -12.70 0.84
N GLU A 56 6.19 -13.78 0.22
CA GLU A 56 6.65 -14.28 -1.08
C GLU A 56 6.01 -13.54 -2.26
N LEU A 57 5.00 -12.68 -2.04
CA LEU A 57 4.20 -12.07 -3.10
C LEU A 57 5.06 -11.30 -4.11
N LEU A 58 6.09 -10.59 -3.64
CA LEU A 58 7.02 -9.87 -4.51
C LEU A 58 7.84 -10.83 -5.39
N ALA A 59 8.33 -11.93 -4.82
CA ALA A 59 9.11 -12.92 -5.56
C ALA A 59 8.25 -13.63 -6.61
N LEU A 60 7.00 -13.97 -6.27
CA LEU A 60 6.02 -14.54 -7.19
C LEU A 60 5.68 -13.56 -8.33
N GLY A 61 5.51 -12.27 -8.02
CA GLY A 61 5.29 -11.22 -9.02
C GLY A 61 6.46 -11.07 -9.99
N ALA A 62 7.69 -11.12 -9.47
CA ALA A 62 8.90 -11.07 -10.28
C ALA A 62 9.03 -12.28 -11.21
N LEU A 63 8.81 -13.49 -10.69
CA LEU A 63 8.81 -14.71 -11.51
C LEU A 63 7.76 -14.63 -12.62
N LYS A 64 6.53 -14.25 -12.29
CA LYS A 64 5.44 -14.09 -13.27
C LYS A 64 5.80 -13.09 -14.37
N HIS A 65 6.50 -12.00 -14.03
CA HIS A 65 6.96 -11.03 -15.01
C HIS A 65 8.05 -11.60 -15.94
N ALA A 66 8.98 -12.39 -15.40
CA ALA A 66 10.09 -12.96 -16.16
C ALA A 66 9.68 -14.07 -17.14
N VAL A 67 8.56 -14.75 -16.88
CA VAL A 67 8.02 -15.82 -17.75
C VAL A 67 6.99 -15.33 -18.76
N ARG A 68 6.70 -14.02 -18.79
CA ARG A 68 5.83 -13.38 -19.78
C ARG A 68 6.63 -12.92 -20.99
#